data_AF-A0AAW2MUT3-F1
#
_entry.id   AF-A0AAW2MUT3-F1
#
_cell.length_a   1.000
_cell.length_b   1.000
_cell.length_c   1.000
_cell.angle_alpha   90.00
_cell.angle_beta   90.00
_cell.angle_gamma   90.00
#
_symmetry.space_group_name_H-M   'P 1'
#
loop_
_entity.id
_entity.type
_entity.pdbx_description
1 polymer ?
#
loop_
_entity_poly.entity_id
_entity_poly.type
_entity_poly.pdbx_seq_one_letter_code
_entity_poly.pdbx_strand_id
1 'polypeptide(L)'
;MAKSDQTLLLLVMCIGVIACSWMPTSHCAKKPVGVARKEDIPYIKCQVCEKLASQLYHQVQAKQAEISPKKISEYQIIEIAENVCNLKKKEADWILKIDIVEKGDRLELVEQDSEGQCNSECKTIERACQEVLGYADTDVAEYLYKKKPQLDSFVNFICKDLTEACNSKPPPVPKDRTPGEPFVAKSEKEAEMERLLKSMEGMPGAPGMKMYSREDLMNQNFGGEVADDDDDDDDEADLPKNLGKVLRQKDAKMYDWKERIVKGVQDAGRN
;
A
#
# COMPACT_ATOMS: atom_id res chain seq x y z
N MET A 1 60.54 2.62 -32.29
CA MET A 1 59.14 2.44 -32.73
C MET A 1 58.18 1.98 -31.61
N ALA A 2 58.56 1.97 -30.32
CA ALA A 2 57.67 1.51 -29.24
C ALA A 2 56.93 2.62 -28.45
N LYS A 3 57.31 3.89 -28.63
CA LYS A 3 56.78 5.02 -27.83
C LYS A 3 55.48 5.61 -28.39
N SER A 4 55.22 5.43 -29.69
CA SER A 4 54.05 6.02 -30.38
C SER A 4 52.77 5.20 -30.17
N ASP A 5 52.90 3.87 -30.05
CA ASP A 5 51.75 2.97 -29.85
C ASP A 5 51.19 3.05 -28.42
N GLN A 6 52.05 3.26 -27.42
CA GLN A 6 51.61 3.40 -26.03
C GLN A 6 50.82 4.69 -25.78
N THR A 7 51.23 5.80 -26.41
CA THR A 7 50.49 7.07 -26.34
C THR A 7 49.18 7.02 -27.11
N LEU A 8 49.13 6.28 -28.22
CA LEU A 8 47.91 6.07 -29.00
C LEU A 8 46.90 5.22 -28.21
N LEU A 9 47.35 4.14 -27.56
CA LEU A 9 46.51 3.29 -26.69
C LEU A 9 45.94 4.04 -25.49
N LEU A 10 46.74 4.91 -24.86
CA LEU A 10 46.29 5.75 -23.75
C LEU A 10 45.27 6.81 -24.21
N LEU A 11 45.46 7.41 -25.38
CA LEU A 11 44.50 8.36 -25.96
C LEU A 11 43.16 7.69 -26.31
N VAL A 12 43.19 6.48 -26.87
CA VAL A 12 41.96 5.71 -27.20
C VAL A 12 41.20 5.30 -25.93
N MET A 13 41.90 4.89 -24.87
CA MET A 13 41.27 4.62 -23.57
C MET A 13 40.65 5.88 -22.95
N CYS A 14 41.35 7.03 -22.96
CA CYS A 14 40.83 8.27 -22.42
C CYS A 14 39.57 8.76 -23.16
N ILE A 15 39.52 8.63 -24.48
CA ILE A 15 38.35 9.00 -25.29
C ILE A 15 37.17 8.04 -25.01
N GLY A 16 37.42 6.74 -24.80
CA GLY A 16 36.39 5.77 -24.40
C GLY A 16 35.76 6.06 -23.04
N VAL A 17 36.56 6.50 -22.05
CA VAL A 17 36.06 6.85 -20.70
C VAL A 17 35.27 8.17 -20.72
N ILE A 18 35.66 9.14 -21.57
CA ILE A 18 34.92 10.40 -21.73
C ILE A 18 33.60 10.17 -22.47
N ALA A 19 33.54 9.26 -23.44
CA ALA A 19 32.30 8.94 -24.16
C ALA A 19 31.26 8.20 -23.28
N CYS A 20 31.70 7.38 -22.32
CA CYS A 20 30.79 6.66 -21.41
C CYS A 20 30.18 7.53 -20.30
N SER A 21 30.78 8.69 -19.98
CA SER A 21 30.23 9.61 -18.98
C SER A 21 29.12 10.52 -19.52
N TRP A 22 28.80 10.41 -20.82
CA TRP A 22 27.79 11.23 -21.50
C TRP A 22 26.52 10.44 -21.84
N MET A 23 26.37 9.21 -21.32
CA MET A 23 25.07 8.55 -21.31
C MET A 23 24.26 9.13 -20.15
N PRO A 24 23.09 9.76 -20.39
CA PRO A 24 22.21 10.18 -19.33
C PRO A 24 21.75 8.95 -18.55
N THR A 25 22.40 8.65 -17.44
CA THR A 25 21.85 7.73 -16.45
C THR A 25 20.67 8.42 -15.78
N SER A 26 19.55 7.72 -15.76
CA SER A 26 18.32 8.09 -15.07
C SER A 26 17.34 8.98 -15.85
N HIS A 27 16.70 8.37 -16.85
CA HIS A 27 15.25 8.55 -16.92
C HIS A 27 14.66 7.89 -15.68
N CYS A 28 14.41 8.67 -14.62
CA CYS A 28 13.30 8.40 -13.72
C CYS A 28 12.02 8.54 -14.54
N ALA A 29 11.72 7.53 -15.35
CA ALA A 29 10.39 7.36 -15.91
C ALA A 29 9.46 7.26 -14.69
N LYS A 30 8.64 8.29 -14.48
CA LYS A 30 7.49 8.19 -13.56
C LYS A 30 6.82 6.87 -13.91
N LYS A 31 6.77 5.94 -12.96
CA LYS A 31 6.13 4.62 -13.18
C LYS A 31 4.75 4.91 -13.79
N PRO A 32 4.45 4.41 -14.99
CA PRO A 32 3.15 4.66 -15.61
C PRO A 32 2.08 4.19 -14.64
N VAL A 33 1.20 5.10 -14.23
CA VAL A 33 0.03 4.73 -13.42
C VAL A 33 -0.85 3.91 -14.34
N GLY A 34 -1.01 2.62 -14.02
CA GLY A 34 -1.87 1.73 -14.78
C GLY A 34 -3.28 2.30 -14.92
N VAL A 35 -3.86 2.16 -16.11
CA VAL A 35 -5.26 2.50 -16.36
C VAL A 35 -6.06 1.21 -16.42
N ALA A 36 -7.24 1.20 -15.78
CA ALA A 36 -8.11 0.04 -15.77
C ALA A 36 -8.61 -0.30 -17.19
N ARG A 37 -8.53 -1.57 -17.57
CA ARG A 37 -9.08 -2.15 -18.79
C ARG A 37 -10.56 -2.46 -18.58
N LYS A 38 -11.43 -1.51 -18.87
CA LYS A 38 -12.88 -1.65 -18.62
C LYS A 38 -13.51 -2.79 -19.43
N GLU A 39 -12.93 -3.10 -20.59
CA GLU A 39 -13.31 -4.22 -21.43
C GLU A 39 -13.15 -5.58 -20.74
N ASP A 40 -12.31 -5.68 -19.71
CA ASP A 40 -12.01 -6.94 -19.03
C ASP A 40 -12.99 -7.27 -17.90
N ILE A 41 -13.67 -6.25 -17.38
CA ILE A 41 -14.55 -6.35 -16.21
C ILE A 41 -15.63 -7.44 -16.39
N PRO A 42 -16.33 -7.54 -17.54
CA PRO A 42 -17.35 -8.58 -17.73
C PRO A 42 -16.82 -10.02 -17.59
N TYR A 43 -15.54 -10.25 -17.82
CA TYR A 43 -14.93 -11.59 -17.74
C TYR A 43 -14.52 -11.97 -16.31
N ILE A 44 -14.20 -10.97 -15.47
CA ILE A 44 -13.66 -11.19 -14.12
C ILE A 44 -14.63 -10.82 -13.00
N LYS A 45 -15.75 -10.11 -13.28
CA LYS A 45 -16.65 -9.54 -12.27
C LYS A 45 -17.07 -10.54 -11.18
N CYS A 46 -17.47 -11.75 -11.55
CA CYS A 46 -17.85 -12.78 -10.59
C CYS A 46 -16.66 -13.24 -9.72
N GLN A 47 -15.50 -13.50 -10.31
CA GLN A 47 -14.29 -13.88 -9.57
C GLN A 47 -13.84 -12.78 -8.60
N VAL A 48 -13.92 -11.52 -9.03
CA VAL A 48 -13.63 -10.36 -8.17
C VAL A 48 -14.60 -10.33 -7.00
N CYS A 49 -15.90 -10.57 -7.24
CA CYS A 49 -16.88 -10.63 -6.16
C CYS A 49 -16.58 -11.72 -5.13
N GLU A 50 -16.26 -12.94 -5.59
CA GLU A 50 -15.96 -14.07 -4.69
C GLU A 50 -14.72 -13.78 -3.81
N LYS A 51 -13.66 -13.24 -4.42
CA LYS A 51 -12.45 -12.83 -3.69
C LYS A 51 -12.73 -11.68 -2.73
N LEU A 52 -13.45 -10.66 -3.19
CA LEU A 52 -13.87 -9.53 -2.36
C LEU A 52 -14.64 -9.99 -1.12
N ALA A 53 -15.65 -10.84 -1.28
CA ALA A 53 -16.45 -11.35 -0.18
C ALA A 53 -15.60 -12.15 0.82
N SER A 54 -14.66 -12.97 0.32
CA SER A 54 -13.70 -13.68 1.17
C SER A 54 -12.80 -12.71 1.95
N GLN A 55 -12.27 -11.68 1.29
CA GLN A 55 -11.41 -10.67 1.92
C GLN A 55 -12.14 -9.88 3.00
N LEU A 56 -13.39 -9.45 2.75
CA LEU A 56 -14.23 -8.80 3.74
C LEU A 56 -14.42 -9.67 4.98
N TYR A 57 -14.78 -10.94 4.77
CA TYR A 57 -15.00 -11.89 5.86
C TYR A 57 -13.75 -12.09 6.72
N HIS A 58 -12.59 -12.27 6.09
CA HIS A 58 -11.33 -12.50 6.78
C HIS A 58 -10.80 -11.24 7.47
N GLN A 59 -10.91 -10.07 6.86
CA GLN A 59 -10.49 -8.81 7.48
C GLN A 59 -11.33 -8.46 8.71
N VAL A 60 -12.64 -8.69 8.66
CA VAL A 60 -13.53 -8.50 9.81
C VAL A 60 -13.18 -9.46 10.95
N GLN A 61 -12.90 -10.74 10.63
CA GLN A 61 -12.44 -11.70 11.65
C GLN A 61 -11.07 -11.33 12.24
N ALA A 62 -10.12 -10.93 11.40
CA ALA A 62 -8.80 -10.49 11.84
C ALA A 62 -8.93 -9.27 12.78
N LYS A 63 -9.79 -8.30 12.43
CA LYS A 63 -10.06 -7.13 13.26
C LYS A 63 -10.71 -7.51 14.59
N GLN A 64 -11.67 -8.43 14.58
CA GLN A 64 -12.30 -8.95 15.80
C GLN A 64 -11.29 -9.68 16.69
N ALA A 65 -10.33 -10.42 16.12
CA ALA A 65 -9.26 -11.06 16.88
C ALA A 65 -8.31 -10.03 17.51
N GLU A 66 -7.96 -8.97 16.78
CA GLU A 66 -7.07 -7.89 17.23
C GLU A 66 -7.64 -7.13 18.46
N ILE A 67 -8.93 -6.81 18.44
CA ILE A 67 -9.57 -6.00 19.49
C ILE A 67 -10.18 -6.82 20.62
N SER A 68 -10.08 -8.15 20.56
CA SER A 68 -10.60 -9.06 21.57
C SER A 68 -10.04 -8.70 22.96
N PRO A 69 -10.87 -8.66 24.03
CA PRO A 69 -12.24 -9.17 24.14
C PRO A 69 -13.35 -8.18 23.73
N LYS A 70 -13.02 -7.00 23.21
CA LYS A 70 -14.03 -6.04 22.74
C LYS A 70 -14.70 -6.61 21.49
N LYS A 71 -16.00 -6.33 21.34
CA LYS A 71 -16.75 -6.69 20.13
C LYS A 71 -16.49 -5.65 19.05
N ILE A 72 -16.31 -6.11 17.82
CA ILE A 72 -16.25 -5.24 16.65
C ILE A 72 -17.59 -4.51 16.51
N SER A 73 -17.54 -3.20 16.27
CA SER A 73 -18.74 -2.42 15.99
C SER A 73 -19.12 -2.50 14.51
N GLU A 74 -20.37 -2.23 14.20
CA GLU A 74 -20.85 -2.10 12.82
C GLU A 74 -20.07 -1.03 12.06
N TYR A 75 -19.76 0.10 12.70
CA TYR A 75 -18.94 1.17 12.11
C TYR A 75 -17.56 0.67 11.66
N GLN A 76 -16.90 -0.19 12.45
CA GLN A 76 -15.60 -0.76 12.06
C GLN A 76 -15.73 -1.72 10.87
N ILE A 77 -16.87 -2.40 10.71
CA ILE A 77 -17.12 -3.25 9.55
C ILE A 77 -17.38 -2.40 8.31
N ILE A 78 -18.14 -1.31 8.44
CA ILE A 78 -18.36 -0.32 7.36
C ILE A 78 -17.02 0.25 6.89
N GLU A 79 -16.14 0.65 7.80
CA GLU A 79 -14.81 1.17 7.45
C GLU A 79 -13.98 0.15 6.65
N ILE A 80 -14.06 -1.14 6.99
CA ILE A 80 -13.41 -2.20 6.21
C ILE A 80 -14.06 -2.31 4.82
N ALA A 81 -15.39 -2.30 4.75
CA ALA A 81 -16.15 -2.38 3.49
C ALA A 81 -15.87 -1.21 2.54
N GLU A 82 -15.79 0.02 3.05
CA GLU A 82 -15.48 1.21 2.24
C GLU A 82 -14.05 1.17 1.66
N ASN A 83 -13.10 0.55 2.38
CA ASN A 83 -11.68 0.59 2.03
C ASN A 83 -11.16 -0.67 1.31
N VAL A 84 -11.89 -1.78 1.31
CA VAL A 84 -11.46 -3.06 0.71
C VAL A 84 -11.18 -3.00 -0.81
N CYS A 85 -11.78 -2.02 -1.50
CA CYS A 85 -11.56 -1.76 -2.93
C CYS A 85 -10.67 -0.53 -3.19
N ASN A 86 -10.04 0.07 -2.17
CA ASN A 86 -9.26 1.31 -2.31
C ASN A 86 -7.76 1.00 -2.23
N LEU A 87 -7.04 1.01 -3.36
CA LEU A 87 -5.61 0.65 -3.39
C LEU A 87 -4.70 1.54 -2.52
N LYS A 88 -5.18 2.70 -2.06
CA LYS A 88 -4.47 3.56 -1.09
C LYS A 88 -4.57 3.06 0.36
N LYS A 89 -5.39 2.05 0.59
CA LYS A 89 -5.71 1.51 1.91
C LYS A 89 -5.20 0.07 2.00
N LYS A 90 -4.80 -0.33 3.21
CA LYS A 90 -4.28 -1.68 3.47
C LYS A 90 -5.33 -2.75 3.23
N GLU A 91 -6.60 -2.40 3.41
CA GLU A 91 -7.76 -3.26 3.20
C GLU A 91 -7.84 -3.74 1.73
N ALA A 92 -7.22 -3.05 0.79
CA ALA A 92 -7.16 -3.42 -0.62
C ALA A 92 -5.83 -4.08 -1.06
N ASP A 93 -4.91 -4.36 -0.14
CA ASP A 93 -3.60 -4.97 -0.49
C ASP A 93 -3.76 -6.37 -1.11
N TRP A 94 -4.88 -7.04 -0.88
CA TRP A 94 -5.21 -8.30 -1.53
C TRP A 94 -5.26 -8.21 -3.07
N ILE A 95 -5.62 -7.04 -3.61
CA ILE A 95 -5.65 -6.80 -5.07
C ILE A 95 -4.25 -6.89 -5.66
N LEU A 96 -3.23 -6.44 -4.91
CA LEU A 96 -1.84 -6.43 -5.35
C LEU A 96 -1.25 -7.84 -5.48
N LYS A 97 -1.90 -8.86 -4.90
CA LYS A 97 -1.47 -10.26 -4.98
C LYS A 97 -2.15 -11.03 -6.11
N ILE A 98 -2.97 -10.38 -6.92
CA ILE A 98 -3.75 -11.05 -7.96
C ILE A 98 -3.18 -10.68 -9.33
N ASP A 99 -3.04 -11.71 -10.15
CA ASP A 99 -2.66 -11.65 -11.55
C ASP A 99 -3.84 -12.08 -12.43
N ILE A 100 -4.10 -11.38 -13.54
CA ILE A 100 -5.14 -11.75 -14.49
C ILE A 100 -4.53 -12.62 -15.59
N VAL A 101 -4.69 -13.93 -15.47
CA VAL A 101 -4.09 -14.88 -16.42
C VAL A 101 -5.08 -15.28 -17.51
N GLU A 102 -4.58 -15.41 -18.74
CA GLU A 102 -5.34 -15.94 -19.87
C GLU A 102 -5.27 -17.47 -19.87
N LYS A 103 -6.43 -18.13 -19.73
CA LYS A 103 -6.57 -19.59 -19.87
C LYS A 103 -7.57 -19.92 -20.97
N GLY A 104 -7.05 -20.15 -22.17
CA GLY A 104 -7.87 -20.48 -23.33
C GLY A 104 -8.78 -19.32 -23.71
N ASP A 105 -10.09 -19.51 -23.57
CA ASP A 105 -11.12 -18.49 -23.86
C ASP A 105 -11.62 -17.75 -22.61
N ARG A 106 -10.86 -17.77 -21.50
CA ARG A 106 -11.24 -17.16 -20.22
C ARG A 106 -10.10 -16.37 -19.58
N LEU A 107 -10.48 -15.38 -18.77
CA LEU A 107 -9.59 -14.75 -17.80
C LEU A 107 -9.79 -15.40 -16.44
N GLU A 108 -8.70 -15.68 -15.74
CA GLU A 108 -8.73 -16.18 -14.37
C GLU A 108 -7.92 -15.30 -13.43
N LEU A 109 -8.41 -15.11 -12.22
CA LEU A 109 -7.71 -14.39 -11.17
C LEU A 109 -6.84 -15.36 -10.36
N VAL A 110 -5.53 -15.32 -10.56
CA VAL A 110 -4.56 -16.17 -9.86
C VAL A 110 -3.92 -15.39 -8.72
N GLU A 111 -3.93 -15.98 -7.52
CA GLU A 111 -3.21 -15.43 -6.37
C GLU A 111 -1.73 -15.79 -6.43
N GLN A 112 -0.89 -14.80 -6.16
CA GLN A 112 0.56 -14.88 -6.10
C GLN A 112 1.03 -14.79 -4.65
N ASP A 113 2.21 -15.36 -4.36
CA ASP A 113 2.77 -15.39 -3.00
C ASP A 113 3.23 -14.01 -2.51
N SER A 114 3.60 -13.12 -3.44
CA SER A 114 4.11 -11.78 -3.17
C SER A 114 3.21 -10.69 -3.76
N GLU A 115 3.27 -9.46 -3.23
CA GLU A 115 2.61 -8.31 -3.86
C GLU A 115 3.32 -7.92 -5.16
N GLY A 116 2.54 -7.65 -6.20
CA GLY A 116 3.01 -7.21 -7.50
C GLY A 116 2.98 -5.70 -7.67
N GLN A 117 3.73 -5.20 -8.65
CA GLN A 117 3.65 -3.81 -9.09
C GLN A 117 2.25 -3.54 -9.66
N CYS A 118 1.65 -2.45 -9.19
CA CYS A 118 0.29 -2.12 -9.61
C CYS A 118 0.30 -1.45 -10.99
N ASN A 119 -0.14 -2.20 -11.99
CA ASN A 119 -0.23 -1.83 -13.40
C ASN A 119 -1.71 -1.75 -13.86
N SER A 120 -2.01 -2.01 -15.13
CA SER A 120 -3.39 -2.01 -15.63
C SER A 120 -4.28 -3.08 -14.98
N GLU A 121 -3.72 -4.20 -14.52
CA GLU A 121 -4.48 -5.33 -13.97
C GLU A 121 -5.01 -5.06 -12.57
N CYS A 122 -4.17 -4.60 -11.64
CA CYS A 122 -4.62 -4.20 -10.30
C CYS A 122 -5.72 -3.12 -10.40
N LYS A 123 -5.62 -2.22 -11.38
CA LYS A 123 -6.58 -1.12 -11.61
C LYS A 123 -7.88 -1.63 -12.19
N THR A 124 -7.81 -2.68 -13.01
CA THR A 124 -8.97 -3.40 -13.53
C THR A 124 -9.72 -4.12 -12.41
N ILE A 125 -9.00 -4.80 -11.51
CA ILE A 125 -9.57 -5.46 -10.33
C ILE A 125 -10.16 -4.42 -9.36
N GLU A 126 -9.44 -3.33 -9.07
CA GLU A 126 -9.94 -2.20 -8.26
C GLU A 126 -11.26 -1.67 -8.82
N ARG A 127 -11.30 -1.44 -10.13
CA ARG A 127 -12.50 -0.95 -10.81
C ARG A 127 -13.66 -1.94 -10.74
N ALA A 128 -13.42 -3.22 -11.01
CA ALA A 128 -14.41 -4.27 -10.89
C ALA A 128 -14.92 -4.42 -9.45
N CYS A 129 -14.04 -4.29 -8.46
CA CYS A 129 -14.37 -4.33 -7.03
C CYS A 129 -15.33 -3.19 -6.67
N GLN A 130 -15.01 -1.97 -7.10
CA GLN A 130 -15.86 -0.79 -6.90
C GLN A 130 -17.23 -0.94 -7.60
N GLU A 131 -17.29 -1.58 -8.77
CA GLU A 131 -18.55 -1.84 -9.46
C GLU A 131 -19.41 -2.93 -8.79
N VAL A 132 -18.79 -3.86 -8.05
CA VAL A 132 -19.50 -4.87 -7.26
C VAL A 132 -19.97 -4.30 -5.93
N LEU A 133 -19.10 -3.64 -5.18
CA LEU A 133 -19.38 -3.21 -3.80
C LEU A 133 -19.98 -1.82 -3.67
N GLY A 134 -19.79 -0.92 -4.66
CA GLY A 134 -19.83 0.53 -4.43
C GLY A 134 -21.08 1.12 -3.78
N TYR A 135 -22.26 0.51 -3.94
CA TYR A 135 -23.50 0.93 -3.26
C TYR A 135 -23.99 -0.05 -2.18
N ALA A 136 -23.31 -1.18 -2.04
CA ALA A 136 -23.68 -2.32 -1.22
C ALA A 136 -22.82 -2.43 0.05
N ASP A 137 -21.82 -1.58 0.24
CA ASP A 137 -20.89 -1.59 1.37
C ASP A 137 -21.59 -1.58 2.74
N THR A 138 -22.58 -0.71 2.90
CA THR A 138 -23.41 -0.59 4.11
C THR A 138 -24.30 -1.82 4.35
N ASP A 139 -24.99 -2.32 3.31
CA ASP A 139 -25.82 -3.53 3.40
C ASP A 139 -24.98 -4.78 3.73
N VAL A 140 -23.79 -4.87 3.14
CA VAL A 140 -22.81 -5.94 3.41
C VAL A 140 -22.34 -5.88 4.85
N ALA A 141 -22.01 -4.69 5.34
CA ALA A 141 -21.57 -4.49 6.72
C ALA A 141 -22.68 -4.84 7.73
N GLU A 142 -23.91 -4.40 7.45
CA GLU A 142 -25.09 -4.74 8.25
C GLU A 142 -25.28 -6.26 8.33
N TYR A 143 -25.21 -6.94 7.18
CA TYR A 143 -25.40 -8.38 7.09
C TYR A 143 -24.35 -9.15 7.91
N LEU A 144 -23.07 -8.78 7.78
CA LEU A 144 -21.99 -9.36 8.58
C LEU A 144 -22.20 -9.14 10.08
N TYR A 145 -22.57 -7.92 10.48
CA TYR A 145 -22.73 -7.55 11.87
C TYR A 145 -23.91 -8.28 12.54
N LYS A 146 -25.06 -8.31 11.87
CA LYS A 146 -26.32 -8.86 12.43
C LYS A 146 -26.42 -10.37 12.28
N LYS A 147 -26.08 -10.92 11.12
CA LYS A 147 -26.31 -12.35 10.80
C LYS A 147 -25.13 -13.24 11.15
N LYS A 148 -23.90 -12.71 11.14
CA LYS A 148 -22.65 -13.47 11.36
C LYS A 148 -22.63 -14.77 10.53
N PRO A 149 -22.77 -14.66 9.21
CA PRO A 149 -22.85 -15.80 8.31
C PRO A 149 -21.56 -16.63 8.34
N GLN A 150 -21.63 -17.86 7.83
CA GLN A 150 -20.44 -18.60 7.40
C GLN A 150 -19.94 -18.04 6.06
N LEU A 151 -18.65 -18.25 5.76
CA LEU A 151 -18.00 -17.73 4.56
C LEU A 151 -18.79 -18.02 3.28
N ASP A 152 -19.17 -19.29 3.04
CA ASP A 152 -19.87 -19.66 1.81
C ASP A 152 -21.24 -19.00 1.68
N SER A 153 -21.98 -18.87 2.78
CA SER A 153 -23.27 -18.17 2.79
C SER A 153 -23.09 -16.68 2.53
N PHE A 154 -22.01 -16.10 3.05
CA PHE A 154 -21.68 -14.69 2.84
C PHE A 154 -21.30 -14.39 1.40
N VAL A 155 -20.44 -15.23 0.80
CA VAL A 155 -20.05 -15.12 -0.62
C VAL A 155 -21.28 -15.24 -1.53
N ASN A 156 -22.16 -16.22 -1.28
CA ASN A 156 -23.39 -16.37 -2.07
C ASN A 156 -24.32 -15.15 -1.93
N PHE A 157 -24.50 -14.65 -0.70
CA PHE A 157 -25.32 -13.47 -0.45
C PHE A 157 -24.81 -12.25 -1.24
N ILE A 158 -23.51 -11.93 -1.16
CA ILE A 158 -22.97 -10.78 -1.90
C ILE A 158 -23.08 -11.00 -3.40
N CYS A 159 -22.60 -12.14 -3.90
CA CYS A 159 -22.33 -12.30 -5.31
C CYS A 159 -23.54 -12.73 -6.15
N LYS A 160 -24.56 -13.34 -5.55
CA LYS A 160 -25.77 -13.77 -6.25
C LYS A 160 -26.99 -12.95 -5.86
N ASP A 161 -27.19 -12.74 -4.55
CA ASP A 161 -28.43 -12.13 -4.06
C ASP A 161 -28.38 -10.60 -4.05
N LEU A 162 -27.24 -10.00 -3.65
CA LEU A 162 -27.12 -8.55 -3.46
C LEU A 162 -26.62 -7.82 -4.71
N THR A 163 -25.50 -8.28 -5.29
CA THR A 163 -24.82 -7.58 -6.39
C THR A 163 -25.08 -8.19 -7.76
N GLU A 164 -25.65 -9.41 -7.79
CA GLU A 164 -25.92 -10.20 -8.99
C GLU A 164 -24.67 -10.45 -9.87
N ALA A 165 -23.47 -10.21 -9.35
CA ALA A 165 -22.21 -10.31 -10.07
C ALA A 165 -21.93 -11.71 -10.65
N CYS A 166 -22.48 -12.76 -10.02
CA CYS A 166 -22.32 -14.16 -10.39
C CYS A 166 -23.59 -14.81 -10.94
N ASN A 167 -24.63 -14.03 -11.31
CA ASN A 167 -25.88 -14.59 -11.84
C ASN A 167 -25.74 -15.10 -13.29
N SER A 168 -24.75 -14.59 -14.02
CA SER A 168 -24.42 -15.04 -15.38
C SER A 168 -23.01 -15.57 -15.45
N LYS A 169 -22.79 -16.59 -16.28
CA LYS A 169 -21.44 -17.08 -16.57
C LYS A 169 -20.66 -16.00 -17.35
N PRO A 170 -19.37 -15.78 -17.05
CA PRO A 170 -18.54 -14.88 -17.83
C PRO A 170 -18.57 -15.23 -19.32
N PRO A 171 -18.66 -14.24 -20.22
CA PRO A 171 -18.60 -14.48 -21.66
C PRO A 171 -17.20 -15.01 -22.06
N PRO A 172 -17.06 -15.67 -23.22
CA PRO A 172 -15.75 -16.04 -23.75
C PRO A 172 -14.95 -14.79 -24.14
N VAL A 173 -13.64 -14.83 -23.91
CA VAL A 173 -12.71 -13.75 -24.23
C VAL A 173 -12.48 -13.69 -25.76
N PRO A 174 -12.53 -12.49 -26.38
CA PRO A 174 -12.22 -12.32 -27.80
C PRO A 174 -10.78 -12.73 -28.14
N LYS A 175 -10.59 -13.38 -29.30
CA LYS A 175 -9.26 -13.88 -29.74
C LYS A 175 -8.30 -12.76 -30.16
N ASP A 176 -8.83 -11.58 -30.47
CA ASP A 176 -8.12 -10.38 -30.92
C ASP A 176 -7.79 -9.42 -29.77
N ARG A 177 -8.17 -9.79 -28.53
CA ARG A 177 -7.77 -9.07 -27.32
C ARG A 177 -6.24 -9.05 -27.20
N THR A 178 -5.69 -7.89 -26.83
CA THR A 178 -4.29 -7.75 -26.44
C THR A 178 -4.05 -8.39 -25.07
N PRO A 179 -3.05 -9.29 -24.93
CA PRO A 179 -2.71 -9.89 -23.65
C PRO A 179 -2.39 -8.87 -22.56
N GLY A 180 -2.62 -9.29 -21.31
CA GLY A 180 -2.24 -8.53 -20.12
C GLY A 180 -0.73 -8.32 -19.99
N GLU A 181 -0.36 -7.37 -19.13
CA GLU A 181 1.04 -7.14 -18.77
C GLU A 181 1.47 -8.25 -17.79
N PRO A 182 2.68 -8.81 -17.89
CA PRO A 182 3.08 -9.88 -16.98
C PRO A 182 3.16 -9.38 -15.53
N PHE A 183 2.80 -10.24 -14.58
CA PHE A 183 2.98 -9.98 -13.16
C PHE A 183 4.45 -9.70 -12.82
N VAL A 184 4.71 -8.54 -12.21
CA VAL A 184 6.04 -8.17 -11.71
C VAL A 184 5.98 -8.09 -10.19
N ALA A 185 6.54 -9.10 -9.53
CA ALA A 185 6.65 -9.12 -8.07
C ALA A 185 7.43 -7.90 -7.55
N LYS A 186 6.90 -7.22 -6.53
CA LYS A 186 7.65 -6.24 -5.75
C LYS A 186 8.66 -6.95 -4.87
N SER A 187 9.76 -6.27 -4.58
CA SER A 187 10.63 -6.72 -3.50
C SER A 187 9.92 -6.55 -2.14
N GLU A 188 10.22 -7.40 -1.17
CA GLU A 188 9.64 -7.30 0.19
C GLU A 188 9.86 -5.92 0.81
N LYS A 189 11.04 -5.33 0.60
CA LYS A 189 11.38 -3.98 1.07
C LYS A 189 10.49 -2.91 0.44
N GLU A 190 10.17 -3.04 -0.85
CA GLU A 190 9.29 -2.11 -1.55
C GLU A 190 7.85 -2.25 -1.05
N ALA A 191 7.37 -3.48 -0.87
CA ALA A 191 6.04 -3.75 -0.33
C ALA A 191 5.88 -3.23 1.11
N GLU A 192 6.88 -3.46 1.97
CA GLU A 192 6.87 -2.97 3.36
C GLU A 192 6.89 -1.43 3.43
N MET A 193 7.74 -0.79 2.62
CA MET A 193 7.81 0.66 2.54
C MET A 193 6.47 1.26 2.08
N GLU A 194 5.80 0.65 1.10
CA GLU A 194 4.49 1.13 0.63
C GLU A 194 3.40 0.95 1.70
N ARG A 195 3.37 -0.20 2.39
CA ARG A 195 2.45 -0.41 3.53
C ARG A 195 2.65 0.62 4.63
N LEU A 196 3.91 0.97 4.93
CA LEU A 196 4.24 2.01 5.89
C LEU A 196 3.69 3.37 5.44
N LEU A 197 3.91 3.76 4.18
CA LEU A 197 3.38 5.03 3.63
C LEU A 197 1.84 5.08 3.68
N LYS A 198 1.15 3.99 3.30
CA LYS A 198 -0.32 3.91 3.39
C LYS A 198 -0.85 4.09 4.81
N SER A 199 -0.12 3.59 5.81
CA SER A 199 -0.51 3.74 7.22
C SER A 199 -0.39 5.19 7.72
N MET A 200 0.42 6.02 7.07
CA MET A 200 0.63 7.43 7.42
C MET A 200 -0.43 8.36 6.81
N GLU A 201 -0.96 8.03 5.62
CA GLU A 201 -1.95 8.87 4.91
C GLU A 201 -3.32 8.99 5.63
N GLY A 202 -3.56 8.19 6.67
CA GLY A 202 -4.81 8.17 7.43
C GLY A 202 -4.80 8.86 8.80
N MET A 203 -3.67 9.47 9.23
CA MET A 203 -3.56 10.05 10.57
C MET A 203 -4.15 11.48 10.62
N PRO A 204 -5.21 11.74 11.42
CA PRO A 204 -5.78 13.09 11.58
C PRO A 204 -4.77 13.98 12.32
N GLY A 205 -4.27 15.04 11.68
CA GLY A 205 -3.39 16.01 12.36
C GLY A 205 -2.23 16.63 11.56
N ALA A 206 -2.08 16.36 10.26
CA ALA A 206 -1.07 17.04 9.45
C ALA A 206 -1.63 17.69 8.17
N PRO A 207 -2.51 18.71 8.29
CA PRO A 207 -2.81 19.58 7.16
C PRO A 207 -1.56 20.42 6.88
N GLY A 208 -0.81 20.10 5.83
CA GLY A 208 0.27 20.96 5.32
C GLY A 208 1.68 20.35 5.21
N MET A 209 1.92 19.11 5.64
CA MET A 209 3.19 18.44 5.34
C MET A 209 3.18 17.95 3.89
N LYS A 210 3.93 18.62 3.01
CA LYS A 210 4.25 18.09 1.68
C LYS A 210 5.02 16.78 1.87
N MET A 211 4.47 15.67 1.39
CA MET A 211 5.20 14.40 1.28
C MET A 211 6.37 14.63 0.32
N TYR A 212 7.57 14.76 0.86
CA TYR A 212 8.79 14.86 0.06
C TYR A 212 9.10 13.49 -0.53
N SER A 213 9.33 13.44 -1.84
CA SER A 213 9.74 12.20 -2.50
C SER A 213 11.17 11.85 -2.08
N ARG A 214 11.59 10.59 -2.25
CA ARG A 214 12.94 10.12 -1.86
C ARG A 214 14.04 11.02 -2.46
N GLU A 215 13.79 11.59 -3.63
CA GLU A 215 14.70 12.53 -4.29
C GLU A 215 14.81 13.88 -3.55
N ASP A 216 13.69 14.42 -3.05
CA ASP A 216 13.64 15.73 -2.37
C ASP A 216 14.42 15.73 -1.05
N LEU A 217 14.37 14.59 -0.33
CA LEU A 217 15.12 14.40 0.92
C LEU A 217 16.63 14.28 0.71
N MET A 218 17.07 13.79 -0.45
CA MET A 218 18.50 13.69 -0.78
C MET A 218 19.06 14.97 -1.40
N ASN A 219 18.22 15.81 -1.99
CA ASN A 219 18.62 17.07 -2.62
C ASN A 219 18.60 18.28 -1.65
N GLN A 220 17.92 18.16 -0.51
CA GLN A 220 17.98 19.17 0.54
C GLN A 220 19.22 18.97 1.40
N ASN A 221 20.30 19.64 1.00
CA ASN A 221 21.47 19.86 1.83
C ASN A 221 21.04 20.76 3.01
N PHE A 222 20.63 20.18 4.14
CA PHE A 222 20.37 20.91 5.39
C PHE A 222 21.68 21.50 5.91
N GLY A 223 22.07 22.65 5.36
CA GLY A 223 23.27 23.39 5.73
C GLY A 223 23.05 24.88 5.55
N GLY A 224 22.85 25.57 6.67
CA GLY A 224 23.14 26.99 6.91
C GLY A 224 22.31 28.02 6.15
N GLU A 225 21.51 28.81 6.86
CA GLU A 225 21.90 30.15 7.35
C GLU A 225 20.72 30.73 8.14
N VAL A 226 20.98 31.07 9.41
CA VAL A 226 20.14 31.97 10.20
C VAL A 226 20.35 33.37 9.64
N ALA A 227 19.32 33.95 9.04
CA ALA A 227 19.24 35.37 8.77
C ALA A 227 18.11 35.91 9.64
N ASP A 228 18.50 36.75 10.60
CA ASP A 228 17.63 37.69 11.29
C ASP A 228 16.88 38.52 10.25
N ASP A 229 15.56 38.53 10.32
CA ASP A 229 14.76 39.69 9.96
C ASP A 229 13.69 39.82 11.05
N ASP A 230 13.91 40.84 11.89
CA ASP A 230 12.95 41.39 12.83
C ASP A 230 11.74 41.91 12.04
N ASP A 231 10.58 41.29 12.23
CA ASP A 231 9.30 41.98 12.09
C ASP A 231 8.43 41.56 13.28
N ASP A 232 8.27 42.52 14.18
CA ASP A 232 7.41 42.51 15.35
C ASP A 232 5.95 42.22 14.95
N ASP A 233 5.41 41.10 15.41
CA ASP A 233 4.00 40.98 15.75
C ASP A 233 3.88 40.14 17.03
N ASP A 234 3.61 40.85 18.12
CA ASP A 234 3.28 40.34 19.44
C ASP A 234 2.05 39.40 19.38
N ASP A 235 2.29 38.10 19.55
CA ASP A 235 1.33 37.18 20.17
C ASP A 235 2.12 36.13 20.98
N GLU A 236 2.56 36.56 22.17
CA GLU A 236 3.21 35.76 23.19
C GLU A 236 2.24 34.68 23.72
N ALA A 237 2.18 33.54 23.03
CA ALA A 237 1.59 32.32 23.57
C ALA A 237 2.50 31.79 24.69
N ASP A 238 2.16 32.17 25.92
CA ASP A 238 2.83 31.79 27.17
C ASP A 238 2.98 30.26 27.29
N LEU A 239 4.11 29.74 26.81
CA LEU A 239 4.51 28.35 26.96
C LEU A 239 4.65 28.05 28.47
N PRO A 240 3.88 27.12 29.04
CA PRO A 240 3.93 26.89 30.48
C PRO A 240 5.33 26.44 30.88
N LYS A 241 6.01 27.24 31.73
CA LYS A 241 7.38 27.05 32.28
C LYS A 241 7.66 25.68 32.92
N ASN A 242 6.63 24.83 33.03
CA ASN A 242 6.69 23.49 33.60
C ASN A 242 6.77 22.36 32.56
N LEU A 243 6.65 22.64 31.25
CA LEU A 243 6.62 21.60 30.21
C LEU A 243 7.97 20.86 30.11
N GLY A 244 9.10 21.58 30.19
CA GLY A 244 10.44 20.97 30.18
C GLY A 244 10.70 20.07 31.39
N LYS A 245 10.11 20.37 32.56
CA LYS A 245 10.24 19.56 33.77
C LYS A 245 9.41 18.27 33.68
N VAL A 246 8.23 18.34 33.06
CA VAL A 246 7.35 17.18 32.84
C VAL A 246 7.95 16.23 31.80
N LEU A 247 8.56 16.75 30.73
CA LEU A 247 9.24 15.93 29.73
C LEU A 247 10.46 15.21 30.32
N ARG A 248 11.33 15.94 31.07
CA ARG A 248 12.47 15.30 31.78
C ARG A 248 12.05 14.25 32.80
N GLN A 249 10.93 14.46 33.52
CA GLN A 249 10.41 13.44 34.45
C GLN A 249 9.84 12.22 33.73
N LYS A 250 9.20 12.41 32.57
CA LYS A 250 8.72 11.30 31.73
C LYS A 250 9.89 10.48 31.18
N ASP A 251 10.94 11.14 30.69
CA ASP A 251 12.12 10.45 30.16
C ASP A 251 12.86 9.67 31.24
N ALA A 252 13.00 10.24 32.45
CA ALA A 252 13.60 9.55 33.59
C ALA A 252 12.78 8.31 34.02
N LYS A 253 11.44 8.41 34.07
CA LYS A 253 10.57 7.25 34.35
C LYS A 253 10.59 6.23 33.22
N MET A 254 10.72 6.68 31.97
CA MET A 254 10.82 5.79 30.80
C MET A 254 12.18 5.07 30.72
N TYR A 255 13.21 5.59 31.35
CA TYR A 255 14.48 4.89 31.49
C TYR A 255 14.42 3.84 32.61
N ASP A 256 13.87 4.21 33.77
CA ASP A 256 13.73 3.33 34.95
C ASP A 256 12.84 2.09 34.69
N TRP A 257 11.72 2.22 33.98
CA TRP A 257 10.88 1.04 33.66
C TRP A 257 11.56 0.07 32.69
N LYS A 258 12.40 0.56 31.76
CA LYS A 258 13.15 -0.31 30.83
C LYS A 258 14.20 -1.12 31.59
N GLU A 259 14.94 -0.51 32.51
CA GLU A 259 15.90 -1.24 33.35
C GLU A 259 15.20 -2.30 34.22
N ARG A 260 14.03 -1.99 34.78
CA ARG A 260 13.23 -2.96 35.56
C ARG A 260 12.74 -4.15 34.74
N ILE A 261 12.34 -3.93 33.48
CA ILE A 261 11.92 -5.01 32.57
C ILE A 261 13.12 -5.87 32.17
N VAL A 262 14.24 -5.26 31.80
CA VAL A 262 15.45 -5.99 31.42
C VAL A 262 15.95 -6.87 32.57
N LYS A 263 15.94 -6.34 33.79
CA LYS A 263 16.33 -7.10 34.99
C LYS A 263 15.35 -8.25 35.28
N GLY A 264 14.05 -8.01 35.16
CA GLY A 264 13.02 -9.06 35.34
C GLY A 264 13.14 -10.20 34.32
N VAL A 265 13.50 -9.90 33.07
CA VAL A 265 13.74 -10.90 32.02
C VAL A 265 15.02 -11.69 32.28
N GLN A 266 16.09 -11.05 32.77
CA GLN A 266 17.35 -11.72 33.12
C GLN A 266 17.20 -12.64 34.34
N ASP A 267 16.42 -12.22 35.35
CA ASP A 267 16.18 -13.04 36.54
C ASP A 267 15.26 -14.24 36.24
N ALA A 268 14.32 -14.11 35.31
CA ALA A 268 13.45 -15.20 34.86
C ALA A 268 14.16 -16.24 33.96
N GLY A 269 15.28 -15.88 33.33
CA GLY A 269 16.11 -16.78 32.52
C GLY A 269 17.17 -17.56 33.31
N ARG A 270 17.21 -17.39 34.64
CA ARG A 270 18.15 -18.05 35.55
C ARG A 270 17.39 -18.95 36.54
N ASN A 271 16.62 -19.89 36.00
CA ASN A 271 16.11 -21.09 36.69
C ASN A 271 16.09 -22.26 35.71
#